data_AF-A0A9D6EG74-F1
#
_entry.id   AF-A0A9D6EG74-F1
#
_cell.length_a   1.000
_cell.length_b   1.000
_cell.length_c   1.000
_cell.angle_alpha   90.00
_cell.angle_beta   90.00
_cell.angle_gamma   90.00
#
_symmetry.space_group_name_H-M   'P 1'
#
loop_
_entity.id
_entity.type
_entity.pdbx_description
1 polymer ?
#
loop_
_entity_poly.entity_id
_entity_poly.type
_entity_poly.pdbx_seq_one_letter_code
_entity_poly.pdbx_strand_id
1 'polypeptide(L)'
;MSIENLKNMKKEYLNLSDKLTAQTIEDITAQVEKLKKTGGVDLSIEEDLAIGIMNLLSLEEHFYFTGVKTEKEEYFDLLTEVRSLRKPLMERLVPQHEGETWCISKHLLAATMRFMEVGAKLNTDGKKDEAKKLFESAHKTFTLFWALRLKLIDVNGLKKVAVREKPWTLQGIMNKLVDCCDE
;
A
#
# COMPACT_ATOMS: atom_id res chain seq x y z
N MET A 1 14.54 -41.10 4.18
CA MET A 1 13.41 -40.43 4.86
C MET A 1 12.12 -40.88 4.17
N SER A 2 11.15 -41.45 4.90
CA SER A 2 9.94 -42.02 4.29
C SER A 2 9.00 -40.92 3.76
N ILE A 3 8.20 -41.24 2.75
CA ILE A 3 7.18 -40.33 2.19
C ILE A 3 6.19 -39.88 3.28
N GLU A 4 5.89 -40.75 4.25
CA GLU A 4 5.02 -40.45 5.39
C GLU A 4 5.62 -39.37 6.30
N ASN A 5 6.93 -39.43 6.56
CA ASN A 5 7.62 -38.42 7.37
C ASN A 5 7.63 -37.05 6.67
N LEU A 6 7.77 -37.01 5.35
CA LEU A 6 7.70 -35.77 4.57
C LEU A 6 6.29 -35.14 4.59
N LYS A 7 5.24 -35.97 4.52
CA LYS A 7 3.86 -35.49 4.62
C LYS A 7 3.56 -34.91 6.01
N ASN A 8 4.01 -35.57 7.07
CA ASN A 8 3.81 -35.11 8.44
C ASN A 8 4.58 -33.81 8.72
N MET A 9 5.84 -33.70 8.29
CA MET A 9 6.60 -32.44 8.39
C MET A 9 5.93 -31.29 7.62
N LYS A 10 5.40 -31.54 6.43
CA LYS A 10 4.68 -30.51 5.66
C LYS A 10 3.40 -30.05 6.37
N LYS A 11 2.65 -30.97 6.96
CA LYS A 11 1.43 -30.66 7.73
C LYS A 11 1.74 -29.86 9.00
N GLU A 12 2.79 -30.24 9.71
CA GLU A 12 3.25 -29.54 10.91
C GLU A 12 3.77 -28.14 10.59
N TYR A 13 4.50 -27.98 9.48
CA TYR A 13 4.93 -26.68 8.96
C TYR A 13 3.75 -25.78 8.58
N LEU A 14 2.72 -26.32 7.90
CA LEU A 14 1.51 -25.55 7.59
C LEU A 14 0.79 -25.10 8.87
N ASN A 15 0.60 -25.99 9.84
CA ASN A 15 -0.05 -25.65 11.11
C ASN A 15 0.73 -24.60 11.92
N LEU A 16 2.07 -24.68 11.91
CA LEU A 16 2.92 -23.69 12.58
C LEU A 16 2.87 -22.34 11.87
N SER A 17 2.86 -22.35 10.52
CA SER A 17 2.66 -21.16 9.69
C SER A 17 1.31 -20.50 9.98
N ASP A 18 0.23 -21.27 10.06
CA ASP A 18 -1.12 -20.74 10.28
C ASP A 18 -1.26 -20.16 11.70
N LYS A 19 -0.67 -20.79 12.72
CA LYS A 19 -0.62 -20.23 14.09
C LYS A 19 0.21 -18.94 14.17
N LEU A 20 1.37 -18.90 13.51
CA LEU A 20 2.21 -17.71 13.47
C LEU A 20 1.51 -16.55 12.72
N THR A 21 0.78 -16.88 11.67
CA THR A 21 -0.05 -15.96 10.90
C THR A 21 -1.18 -15.38 11.75
N ALA A 22 -1.88 -16.21 12.52
CA ALA A 22 -2.94 -15.78 13.45
C ALA A 22 -2.41 -14.89 14.57
N GLN A 23 -1.26 -15.23 15.16
CA GLN A 23 -0.61 -14.40 16.18
C GLN A 23 -0.23 -13.02 15.63
N THR A 24 0.29 -12.97 14.40
CA THR A 24 0.66 -11.72 13.71
C THR A 24 -0.58 -10.86 13.38
N ILE A 25 -1.72 -11.49 13.06
CA ILE A 25 -3.01 -10.79 12.88
C ILE A 25 -3.48 -10.13 14.18
N GLU A 26 -3.45 -10.86 15.29
CA GLU A 26 -3.87 -10.34 16.60
C GLU A 26 -2.97 -9.18 17.06
N ASP A 27 -1.66 -9.31 16.88
CA ASP A 27 -0.69 -8.28 17.22
C ASP A 27 -0.89 -7.00 16.38
N ILE A 28 -1.13 -7.13 15.07
CA ILE A 28 -1.44 -6.00 14.19
C ILE A 28 -2.78 -5.36 14.57
N THR A 29 -3.82 -6.16 14.83
CA THR A 29 -5.14 -5.66 15.22
C THR A 29 -5.06 -4.90 16.53
N ALA A 30 -4.33 -5.41 17.52
CA ALA A 30 -4.11 -4.73 18.79
C ALA A 30 -3.32 -3.42 18.63
N GLN A 31 -2.31 -3.40 17.75
CA GLN A 31 -1.55 -2.18 17.46
C GLN A 31 -2.42 -1.10 16.80
N VAL A 32 -3.32 -1.50 15.90
CA VAL A 32 -4.22 -0.57 15.22
C VAL A 32 -5.35 -0.09 16.14
N GLU A 33 -5.92 -0.97 16.97
CA GLU A 33 -6.85 -0.53 18.03
C GLU A 33 -6.19 0.46 18.98
N LYS A 34 -4.93 0.24 19.33
CA LYS A 34 -4.16 1.16 20.17
C LYS A 34 -4.00 2.52 19.48
N LEU A 35 -3.69 2.54 18.18
CA LEU A 35 -3.58 3.77 17.39
C LEU A 35 -4.93 4.52 17.30
N LYS A 36 -6.02 3.81 17.03
CA LYS A 36 -7.40 4.36 17.04
C LYS A 36 -7.75 4.95 18.42
N LYS A 37 -7.49 4.21 19.51
CA LYS A 37 -7.80 4.63 20.89
C LYS A 37 -6.96 5.82 21.38
N THR A 38 -5.75 6.01 20.86
CA THR A 38 -4.92 7.18 21.20
C THR A 38 -5.34 8.47 20.51
N GLY A 39 -6.39 8.46 19.67
CA GLY A 39 -6.99 9.67 19.07
C GLY A 39 -6.11 10.37 18.01
N GLY A 40 -4.99 9.77 17.60
CA GLY A 40 -4.01 10.39 16.71
C GLY A 40 -4.12 10.00 15.23
N VAL A 41 -5.01 9.07 14.88
CA VAL A 41 -5.14 8.53 13.51
C VAL A 41 -6.61 8.28 13.21
N ASP A 42 -7.18 9.08 12.31
CA ASP A 42 -8.46 8.80 11.67
C ASP A 42 -8.17 8.10 10.33
N LEU A 43 -8.35 6.78 10.29
CA LEU A 43 -7.98 5.98 9.12
C LEU A 43 -8.84 6.30 7.89
N SER A 44 -10.09 6.73 8.08
CA SER A 44 -10.98 7.07 6.97
C SER A 44 -10.46 8.34 6.28
N ILE A 45 -10.26 9.41 7.06
CA ILE A 45 -9.73 10.68 6.56
C ILE A 45 -8.32 10.50 5.97
N GLU A 46 -7.47 9.69 6.59
CA GLU A 46 -6.12 9.43 6.07
C GLU A 46 -6.13 8.60 4.79
N GLU A 47 -7.11 7.71 4.59
CA GLU A 47 -7.29 6.98 3.34
C GLU A 47 -7.66 7.93 2.21
N ASP A 48 -8.68 8.76 2.40
CA ASP A 48 -9.06 9.77 1.42
C ASP A 48 -7.91 10.73 1.10
N LEU A 49 -7.14 11.12 2.12
CA LEU A 49 -5.93 11.92 1.93
C LEU A 49 -4.87 11.18 1.10
N ALA A 50 -4.68 9.88 1.33
CA ALA A 50 -3.76 9.05 0.56
C ALA A 50 -4.17 8.97 -0.91
N ILE A 51 -5.47 8.78 -1.20
CA ILE A 51 -6.02 8.81 -2.56
C ILE A 51 -5.84 10.20 -3.21
N GLY A 52 -6.10 11.28 -2.46
CA GLY A 52 -5.84 12.64 -2.91
C GLY A 52 -4.37 12.85 -3.31
N ILE A 53 -3.43 12.36 -2.50
CA ILE A 53 -1.99 12.43 -2.79
C ILE A 53 -1.61 11.59 -4.02
N MET A 54 -2.21 10.41 -4.21
CA MET A 54 -2.02 9.62 -5.44
C MET A 54 -2.40 10.46 -6.68
N ASN A 55 -3.54 11.14 -6.64
CA ASN A 55 -4.00 11.98 -7.75
C ASN A 55 -3.05 13.16 -8.01
N LEU A 56 -2.52 13.80 -6.97
CA LEU A 56 -1.52 14.87 -7.12
C LEU A 56 -0.21 14.36 -7.74
N LEU A 57 0.26 13.17 -7.35
CA LEU A 57 1.42 12.53 -7.98
C LEU A 57 1.17 12.27 -9.48
N SER A 58 -0.02 11.80 -9.82
CA SER A 58 -0.42 11.60 -11.22
C SER A 58 -0.46 12.92 -12.00
N LEU A 59 -0.95 14.01 -11.39
CA LEU A 59 -0.92 15.33 -12.01
C LEU A 59 0.51 15.84 -12.27
N GLU A 60 1.44 15.65 -11.32
CA GLU A 60 2.86 15.96 -11.54
C GLU A 60 3.40 15.24 -12.80
N GLU A 61 3.08 13.96 -12.96
CA GLU A 61 3.48 13.16 -14.13
C GLU A 61 2.82 13.66 -15.43
N HIS A 62 1.52 13.97 -15.40
CA HIS A 62 0.80 14.48 -16.56
C HIS A 62 1.31 15.83 -17.04
N PHE A 63 1.62 16.75 -16.12
CA PHE A 63 2.22 18.04 -16.47
C PHE A 63 3.62 17.88 -17.03
N TYR A 64 4.44 16.99 -16.47
CA TYR A 64 5.75 16.65 -17.04
C TYR A 64 5.63 16.18 -18.50
N PHE A 65 4.80 15.16 -18.76
CA PHE A 65 4.63 14.63 -20.12
C PHE A 65 4.08 15.69 -21.08
N THR A 66 3.19 16.56 -20.61
CA THR A 66 2.57 17.59 -21.44
C THR A 66 3.57 18.69 -21.78
N GLY A 67 4.36 19.16 -20.81
CA GLY A 67 5.44 20.13 -21.05
C GLY A 67 6.46 19.62 -22.07
N VAL A 68 6.90 18.36 -21.94
CA VAL A 68 7.81 17.75 -22.91
C VAL A 68 7.18 17.60 -24.30
N LYS A 69 5.92 17.14 -24.37
CA LYS A 69 5.24 16.90 -25.66
C LYS A 69 4.90 18.18 -26.41
N THR A 70 4.61 19.26 -25.69
CA THR A 70 4.15 20.53 -26.26
C THR A 70 5.25 21.59 -26.33
N GLU A 71 6.41 21.32 -25.75
CA GLU A 71 7.55 22.24 -25.63
C GLU A 71 7.18 23.56 -24.93
N LYS A 72 6.16 23.52 -24.06
CA LYS A 72 5.66 24.67 -23.31
C LYS A 72 6.08 24.60 -21.85
N GLU A 73 6.90 25.55 -21.46
CA GLU A 73 7.47 25.61 -20.11
C GLU A 73 6.41 25.85 -19.03
N GLU A 74 5.28 26.49 -19.37
CA GLU A 74 4.16 26.75 -18.45
C GLU A 74 3.62 25.49 -17.75
N TYR A 75 3.77 24.31 -18.34
CA TYR A 75 3.39 23.05 -17.69
C TYR A 75 4.36 22.61 -16.59
N PHE A 76 5.65 23.00 -16.65
CA PHE A 76 6.60 22.73 -15.57
C PHE A 76 6.36 23.62 -14.35
N ASP A 77 5.83 24.83 -14.56
CA ASP A 77 5.36 25.71 -13.48
C ASP A 77 4.15 25.07 -12.77
N LEU A 78 3.18 24.55 -13.54
CA LEU A 78 2.03 23.83 -12.98
C LEU A 78 2.45 22.56 -12.22
N LEU A 79 3.44 21.81 -12.73
CA LEU A 79 4.03 20.69 -12.01
C LEU A 79 4.59 21.15 -10.65
N THR A 80 5.34 22.25 -10.65
CA THR A 80 5.94 22.81 -9.42
C THR A 80 4.86 23.23 -8.42
N GLU A 81 3.76 23.80 -8.90
CA GLU A 81 2.63 24.18 -8.05
C GLU A 81 1.89 22.97 -7.47
N VAL A 82 1.60 21.94 -8.27
CA VAL A 82 1.02 20.69 -7.73
C VAL A 82 1.93 20.05 -6.70
N ARG A 83 3.25 20.08 -6.95
CA ARG A 83 4.24 19.57 -6.01
C ARG A 83 4.29 20.38 -4.71
N SER A 84 4.07 21.70 -4.77
CA SER A 84 4.01 22.58 -3.60
C SER A 84 2.80 22.23 -2.73
N LEU A 85 1.66 21.92 -3.35
CA LEU A 85 0.44 21.46 -2.67
C LEU A 85 0.59 20.05 -2.07
N ARG A 86 1.20 19.09 -2.80
CA ARG A 86 1.33 17.70 -2.35
C ARG A 86 2.24 17.54 -1.13
N LYS A 87 3.35 18.29 -1.07
CA LYS A 87 4.35 18.16 0.01
C LYS A 87 3.76 18.24 1.42
N PRO A 88 3.05 19.31 1.83
CA PRO A 88 2.50 19.42 3.18
C PRO A 88 1.42 18.37 3.47
N LEU A 89 0.66 17.94 2.46
CA LEU A 89 -0.32 16.85 2.61
C LEU A 89 0.38 15.52 2.91
N MET A 90 1.51 15.26 2.23
CA MET A 90 2.34 14.09 2.50
C MET A 90 3.02 14.17 3.88
N GLU A 91 3.41 15.37 4.35
CA GLU A 91 3.93 15.59 5.72
C GLU A 91 2.85 15.29 6.76
N ARG A 92 1.61 15.70 6.52
CA ARG A 92 0.48 15.33 7.37
C ARG A 92 0.25 13.83 7.39
N LEU A 93 0.32 13.17 6.24
CA LEU A 93 0.08 11.73 6.12
C LEU A 93 1.23 10.90 6.68
N VAL A 94 2.49 11.35 6.57
CA VAL A 94 3.68 10.63 7.06
C VAL A 94 4.55 11.59 7.91
N PRO A 95 4.08 11.97 9.12
CA PRO A 95 4.68 13.06 9.91
C PRO A 95 6.01 12.70 10.58
N GLN A 96 6.31 11.40 10.72
CA GLN A 96 7.55 10.90 11.32
C GLN A 96 8.15 9.90 10.36
N HIS A 97 9.26 10.27 9.73
CA HIS A 97 9.94 9.42 8.76
C HIS A 97 11.42 9.25 9.13
N GLU A 98 11.85 7.99 9.28
CA GLU A 98 13.27 7.63 9.38
C GLU A 98 13.76 7.14 8.01
N GLY A 99 14.97 7.55 7.61
CA GLY A 99 15.59 7.14 6.35
C GLY A 99 14.72 7.43 5.12
N GLU A 100 14.49 6.41 4.29
CA GLU A 100 13.76 6.52 3.02
C GLU A 100 12.23 6.36 3.15
N THR A 101 11.68 6.25 4.38
CA THR A 101 10.24 6.00 4.63
C THR A 101 9.33 6.97 3.88
N TRP A 102 9.70 8.25 3.81
CA TRP A 102 9.00 9.26 3.01
C TRP A 102 8.90 8.90 1.52
N CYS A 103 10.05 8.59 0.93
CA CYS A 103 10.16 8.25 -0.49
C CYS A 103 9.44 6.95 -0.79
N ILE A 104 9.62 5.91 0.05
CA ILE A 104 8.97 4.62 -0.09
C ILE A 104 7.45 4.77 -0.08
N SER A 105 6.90 5.49 0.91
CA SER A 105 5.45 5.74 0.97
C SER A 105 4.92 6.41 -0.30
N LYS A 106 5.58 7.47 -0.77
CA LYS A 106 5.22 8.16 -2.01
C LYS A 106 5.25 7.22 -3.23
N HIS A 107 6.28 6.38 -3.33
CA HIS A 107 6.41 5.43 -4.45
C HIS A 107 5.39 4.30 -4.39
N LEU A 108 5.03 3.82 -3.20
CA LEU A 108 3.95 2.84 -3.02
C LEU A 108 2.60 3.45 -3.44
N LEU A 109 2.28 4.68 -3.03
CA LEU A 109 1.07 5.37 -3.46
C LEU A 109 1.01 5.55 -4.99
N ALA A 110 2.09 6.03 -5.61
CA ALA A 110 2.16 6.19 -7.06
C ALA A 110 1.98 4.86 -7.82
N ALA A 111 2.63 3.79 -7.36
CA ALA A 111 2.53 2.47 -7.96
C ALA A 111 1.12 1.88 -7.84
N THR A 112 0.46 2.03 -6.67
CA THR A 112 -0.94 1.64 -6.47
C THR A 112 -1.84 2.26 -7.53
N MET A 113 -1.80 3.59 -7.70
CA MET A 113 -2.63 4.28 -8.68
C MET A 113 -2.34 3.83 -10.11
N ARG A 114 -1.05 3.63 -10.45
CA ARG A 114 -0.67 3.19 -11.80
C ARG A 114 -1.19 1.78 -12.10
N PHE A 115 -1.17 0.86 -11.13
CA PHE A 115 -1.75 -0.48 -11.28
C PHE A 115 -3.27 -0.44 -11.41
N MET A 116 -3.96 0.42 -10.64
CA MET A 116 -5.41 0.63 -10.79
C MET A 116 -5.78 1.09 -12.20
N GLU A 117 -5.07 2.10 -12.71
CA GLU A 117 -5.32 2.69 -14.04
C GLU A 117 -5.11 1.67 -15.17
N VAL A 118 -4.00 0.92 -15.14
CA VAL A 118 -3.74 -0.10 -16.17
C VAL A 118 -4.71 -1.27 -16.04
N GLY A 119 -5.05 -1.68 -14.81
CA GLY A 119 -6.07 -2.70 -14.57
C GLY A 119 -7.43 -2.28 -15.13
N ALA A 120 -7.84 -1.03 -14.94
CA ALA A 120 -9.09 -0.50 -15.48
C ALA A 120 -9.11 -0.54 -17.02
N LYS A 121 -8.00 -0.16 -17.68
CA LYS A 121 -7.87 -0.25 -19.14
C LYS A 121 -7.99 -1.68 -19.66
N LEU A 122 -7.25 -2.61 -19.06
CA LEU A 122 -7.34 -4.04 -19.41
C LEU A 122 -8.75 -4.60 -19.19
N ASN A 123 -9.43 -4.15 -18.13
CA ASN A 123 -10.79 -4.56 -17.83
C ASN A 123 -11.79 -4.08 -18.90
N THR A 124 -11.62 -2.85 -19.40
CA THR A 124 -12.39 -2.29 -20.52
C THR A 124 -12.12 -3.04 -21.82
N ASP A 125 -10.88 -3.44 -22.06
CA ASP A 125 -10.46 -4.23 -23.24
C ASP A 125 -10.88 -5.71 -23.17
N GLY A 126 -11.62 -6.13 -22.14
CA GLY A 126 -12.10 -7.50 -21.97
C GLY A 126 -11.04 -8.48 -21.42
N LYS A 127 -9.83 -8.03 -21.12
CA LYS A 127 -8.73 -8.83 -20.55
C LYS A 127 -8.87 -9.01 -19.04
N LYS A 128 -9.96 -9.64 -18.61
CA LYS A 128 -10.39 -9.72 -17.20
C LYS A 128 -9.33 -10.35 -16.28
N ASP A 129 -8.67 -11.42 -16.70
CA ASP A 129 -7.67 -12.10 -15.87
C ASP A 129 -6.41 -11.27 -15.64
N GLU A 130 -5.96 -10.52 -16.64
CA GLU A 130 -4.82 -9.60 -16.52
C GLU A 130 -5.17 -8.39 -15.66
N ALA A 131 -6.37 -7.83 -15.85
CA ALA A 131 -6.89 -6.73 -15.03
C ALA A 131 -6.95 -7.12 -13.55
N LYS A 132 -7.47 -8.32 -13.24
CA LYS A 132 -7.55 -8.85 -11.88
C LYS A 132 -6.18 -8.91 -11.20
N LYS A 133 -5.15 -9.41 -11.91
CA LYS A 133 -3.77 -9.46 -11.37
C LYS A 133 -3.22 -8.08 -11.04
N LEU A 134 -3.56 -7.05 -11.83
CA LEU A 134 -3.14 -5.68 -11.54
C LEU A 134 -3.92 -5.08 -10.36
N PHE A 135 -5.23 -5.34 -10.24
CA PHE A 135 -6.00 -4.91 -9.07
C PHE A 135 -5.48 -5.55 -7.78
N GLU A 136 -5.14 -6.84 -7.81
CA GLU A 136 -4.50 -7.53 -6.67
C GLU A 136 -3.12 -6.91 -6.34
N SER A 137 -2.35 -6.52 -7.37
CA SER A 137 -1.06 -5.83 -7.19
C SER A 137 -1.22 -4.42 -6.61
N ALA A 138 -2.23 -3.67 -7.05
CA ALA A 138 -2.58 -2.36 -6.50
C ALA A 138 -2.94 -2.48 -5.01
N HIS A 139 -3.84 -3.41 -4.68
CA HIS A 139 -4.27 -3.65 -3.31
C HIS A 139 -3.10 -4.03 -2.40
N LYS A 140 -2.24 -4.96 -2.85
CA LYS A 140 -1.03 -5.37 -2.13
C LYS A 140 -0.08 -4.18 -1.90
N THR A 141 0.10 -3.32 -2.89
CA THR A 141 0.99 -2.15 -2.80
C THR A 141 0.44 -1.12 -1.82
N PHE A 142 -0.86 -0.86 -1.84
CA PHE A 142 -1.52 0.04 -0.88
C PHE A 142 -1.48 -0.50 0.55
N THR A 143 -1.65 -1.81 0.69
CA THR A 143 -1.47 -2.53 1.96
C THR A 143 -0.07 -2.34 2.54
N LEU A 144 0.98 -2.40 1.70
CA LEU A 144 2.36 -2.14 2.15
C LEU A 144 2.55 -0.69 2.61
N PHE A 145 1.92 0.28 1.94
CA PHE A 145 1.94 1.68 2.36
C PHE A 145 1.37 1.81 3.78
N TRP A 146 0.21 1.22 4.05
CA TRP A 146 -0.40 1.27 5.37
C TRP A 146 0.40 0.55 6.44
N ALA A 147 0.97 -0.62 6.12
CA ALA A 147 1.83 -1.34 7.05
C ALA A 147 3.03 -0.49 7.48
N LEU A 148 3.61 0.28 6.55
CA LEU A 148 4.68 1.23 6.84
C LEU A 148 4.18 2.44 7.65
N ARG A 149 3.07 3.06 7.23
CA ARG A 149 2.43 4.22 7.88
C ARG A 149 2.04 3.94 9.34
N LEU A 150 1.56 2.74 9.62
CA LEU A 150 1.14 2.27 10.93
C LEU A 150 2.29 1.67 11.75
N LYS A 151 3.51 1.66 11.21
CA LYS A 151 4.72 1.08 11.83
C LYS A 151 4.52 -0.39 12.23
N LEU A 152 3.73 -1.13 11.45
CA LEU A 152 3.52 -2.57 11.60
C LEU A 152 4.72 -3.37 11.06
N ILE A 153 5.48 -2.73 10.16
CA ILE A 153 6.72 -3.24 9.60
C ILE A 153 7.80 -2.17 9.72
N ASP A 154 8.97 -2.53 10.25
CA ASP A 154 10.20 -1.75 10.04
C ASP A 154 10.73 -2.02 8.62
N VAL A 155 11.52 -1.11 8.07
CA VAL A 155 12.26 -1.25 6.81
C VAL A 155 13.12 -2.53 6.80
N ASN A 156 13.64 -2.96 7.97
CA ASN A 156 14.32 -4.25 8.12
C ASN A 156 13.36 -5.46 8.15
N GLY A 157 12.11 -5.24 8.55
CA GLY A 157 11.01 -6.21 8.55
C GLY A 157 10.44 -6.51 7.16
N LEU A 158 10.62 -5.61 6.18
CA LEU A 158 10.26 -5.85 4.76
C LEU A 158 10.95 -7.11 4.21
N LYS A 159 12.19 -7.40 4.65
CA LYS A 159 12.90 -8.64 4.29
C LYS A 159 12.25 -9.90 4.87
N LYS A 160 11.51 -9.82 5.98
CA LYS A 160 10.84 -10.98 6.60
C LYS A 160 9.47 -11.26 5.96
N VAL A 161 8.71 -10.21 5.63
CA VAL A 161 7.42 -10.33 4.92
C VAL A 161 7.60 -10.91 3.51
N ALA A 162 8.67 -10.52 2.82
CA ALA A 162 9.02 -11.09 1.51
C ALA A 162 9.39 -12.59 1.57
N VAL A 163 9.74 -13.12 2.76
CA VAL A 163 10.30 -14.46 2.93
C VAL A 163 9.32 -15.44 3.59
N ARG A 164 8.28 -15.00 4.31
CA ARG A 164 7.53 -15.91 5.20
C ARG A 164 6.00 -15.85 5.25
N GLU A 165 5.30 -14.94 4.57
CA GLU A 165 3.83 -14.90 4.67
C GLU A 165 3.12 -14.89 3.32
N LYS A 166 1.97 -15.60 3.26
CA LYS A 166 1.04 -15.49 2.13
C LYS A 166 0.54 -14.03 2.10
N PRO A 167 0.66 -13.32 0.97
CA PRO A 167 0.22 -11.91 0.82
C PRO A 167 -1.23 -11.65 1.26
N TRP A 168 -2.06 -12.70 1.23
CA TRP A 168 -3.47 -12.69 1.59
C TRP A 168 -3.77 -12.35 3.06
N THR A 169 -2.87 -12.65 4.00
CA THR A 169 -3.14 -12.39 5.42
C THR A 169 -3.09 -10.90 5.75
N LEU A 170 -2.02 -10.21 5.34
CA LEU A 170 -1.87 -8.77 5.56
C LEU A 170 -2.98 -7.98 4.85
N GLN A 171 -3.35 -8.41 3.64
CA GLN A 171 -4.51 -7.89 2.91
C GLN A 171 -5.81 -8.07 3.69
N GLY A 172 -6.06 -9.25 4.27
CA GLY A 172 -7.25 -9.50 5.08
C GLY A 172 -7.32 -8.65 6.35
N ILE A 173 -6.18 -8.31 6.94
CA ILE A 173 -6.11 -7.39 8.07
C ILE A 173 -6.43 -5.96 7.60
N MET A 174 -5.74 -5.48 6.56
CA MET A 174 -5.96 -4.13 6.05
C MET A 174 -7.40 -3.88 5.62
N ASN A 175 -8.05 -4.85 4.98
CA ASN A 175 -9.45 -4.76 4.58
C ASN A 175 -10.41 -4.57 5.77
N LYS A 176 -10.09 -5.10 6.95
CA LYS A 176 -10.90 -4.88 8.17
C LYS A 176 -10.57 -3.56 8.87
N LEU A 177 -9.41 -2.99 8.59
CA LEU A 177 -8.91 -1.82 9.28
C LEU A 177 -9.26 -0.52 8.58
N VAL A 178 -9.25 -0.56 7.25
CA VAL A 178 -9.47 0.54 6.30
C VAL A 178 -10.86 0.41 5.68
N ASP A 179 -11.80 -0.22 6.39
CA ASP A 179 -13.19 -0.28 5.95
C ASP A 179 -13.84 1.10 6.14
N CYS A 180 -13.76 1.92 5.10
CA CYS A 180 -14.38 3.25 5.01
C CYS A 180 -15.90 3.17 4.75
N CYS A 181 -16.49 1.98 4.60
CA CYS A 181 -17.91 1.82 4.27
C CYS A 181 -18.87 1.92 5.48
N ASP A 182 -18.36 2.17 6.69
CA ASP A 182 -19.15 2.25 7.94
C ASP A 182 -19.43 3.71 8.40
N GLU A 183 -19.33 4.69 7.49
CA GLU A 183 -19.79 6.08 7.72
C GLU A 183 -21.31 6.28 7.53
#